data_AF-A0A2A5QR15-F1
#
_entry.id   AF-A0A2A5QR15-F1
#
_cell.length_a   1.000
_cell.length_b   1.000
_cell.length_c   1.000
_cell.angle_alpha   90.00
_cell.angle_beta   90.00
_cell.angle_gamma   90.00
#
_symmetry.space_group_name_H-M   'P 1'
#
loop_
_entity.id
_entity.type
_entity.pdbx_description
1 polymer ?
#
loop_
_entity_poly.entity_id
_entity_poly.type
_entity_poly.pdbx_seq_one_letter_code
_entity_poly.pdbx_strand_id
1 'polypeptide(L)'
;MSLQKEHDQTEAQWRKRSKEVYEALIRAVDHNSGHCQPPLAKKSSVIGTLHGAGYGRYGLEELRKAIRAACRNGDLFEVEDDEGRTRLGINDRWKLREKIETNLSRVDEPRADVIGLANQRIQQLRGDDDE
;
A
#
# COMPACT_ATOMS: atom_id res chain seq x y z
N MET A 1 40.20 10.82 -8.62
CA MET A 1 39.66 9.58 -8.02
C MET A 1 38.68 9.79 -6.86
N SER A 2 38.48 11.01 -6.33
CA SER A 2 37.57 11.26 -5.18
C SER A 2 36.09 11.51 -5.55
N LEU A 3 35.79 12.15 -6.68
CA LEU A 3 34.41 12.50 -7.05
C LEU A 3 33.53 11.29 -7.40
N GLN A 4 34.11 10.25 -8.00
CA GLN A 4 33.38 9.01 -8.35
C GLN A 4 32.91 8.28 -7.08
N LYS A 5 33.75 8.23 -6.03
CA LYS A 5 33.44 7.55 -4.77
C LYS A 5 32.35 8.27 -3.97
N GLU A 6 32.33 9.60 -4.00
CA GLU A 6 31.26 10.38 -3.34
C GLU A 6 29.91 10.22 -4.05
N HIS A 7 29.90 10.21 -5.39
CA HIS A 7 28.67 9.99 -6.16
C HIS A 7 28.10 8.59 -5.94
N ASP A 8 28.94 7.55 -5.97
CA ASP A 8 28.53 6.16 -5.76
C ASP A 8 28.01 5.92 -4.32
N GLN A 9 28.60 6.57 -3.31
CA GLN A 9 28.11 6.53 -1.93
C GLN A 9 26.75 7.21 -1.78
N THR A 10 26.53 8.32 -2.47
CA THR A 10 25.27 9.07 -2.45
C THR A 10 24.15 8.29 -3.13
N GLU A 11 24.43 7.63 -4.26
CA GLU A 11 23.47 6.74 -4.93
C GLU A 11 23.13 5.50 -4.11
N ALA A 12 24.13 4.84 -3.52
CA ALA A 12 23.91 3.66 -2.70
C ALA A 12 23.05 3.97 -1.47
N GLN A 13 23.32 5.10 -0.81
CA GLN A 13 22.51 5.59 0.29
C GLN A 13 21.08 5.90 -0.16
N TRP A 14 20.91 6.54 -1.32
CA TRP A 14 19.60 6.84 -1.88
C TRP A 14 18.81 5.55 -2.20
N ARG A 15 19.43 4.56 -2.85
CA ARG A 15 18.80 3.26 -3.14
C ARG A 15 18.36 2.53 -1.88
N LYS A 16 19.24 2.46 -0.87
CA LYS A 16 18.91 1.86 0.43
C LYS A 16 17.72 2.56 1.06
N ARG A 17 17.74 3.89 1.07
CA ARG A 17 16.70 4.74 1.63
C ARG A 17 15.36 4.57 0.92
N SER A 18 15.34 4.55 -0.42
CA SER A 18 14.13 4.33 -1.20
C SER A 18 13.54 2.93 -0.94
N LYS A 19 14.39 1.91 -0.82
CA LYS A 19 13.97 0.55 -0.46
C LYS A 19 13.32 0.50 0.92
N GLU A 20 13.91 1.15 1.92
CA GLU A 20 13.34 1.21 3.27
C GLU A 20 11.95 1.86 3.29
N VAL A 21 11.76 2.98 2.57
CA VAL A 21 10.45 3.64 2.45
C VAL A 21 9.44 2.75 1.75
N TYR A 22 9.87 2.07 0.68
CA TYR A 22 9.01 1.16 -0.07
C TYR A 22 8.51 0.01 0.81
N GLU A 23 9.40 -0.68 1.52
CA GLU A 23 9.03 -1.77 2.41
C GLU A 23 8.14 -1.29 3.56
N ALA A 24 8.46 -0.13 4.14
CA ALA A 24 7.65 0.49 5.18
C ALA A 24 6.23 0.81 4.70
N LEU A 25 6.09 1.28 3.45
CA LEU A 25 4.80 1.54 2.83
C LEU A 25 3.96 0.26 2.73
N ILE A 26 4.52 -0.83 2.20
CA ILE A 26 3.80 -2.11 2.08
C ILE A 26 3.31 -2.57 3.46
N ARG A 27 4.18 -2.52 4.48
CA ARG A 27 3.81 -2.87 5.86
C ARG A 27 2.72 -1.95 6.42
N ALA A 28 2.77 -0.66 6.11
CA ALA A 28 1.76 0.30 6.56
C ALA A 28 0.39 0.04 5.91
N VAL A 29 0.35 -0.30 4.62
CA VAL A 29 -0.91 -0.71 3.96
C VAL A 29 -1.45 -2.00 4.57
N ASP A 30 -0.57 -2.99 4.75
CA ASP A 30 -0.95 -4.28 5.33
C ASP A 30 -1.51 -4.14 6.74
N HIS A 31 -0.87 -3.32 7.57
CA HIS A 31 -1.32 -3.02 8.94
C HIS A 31 -2.65 -2.23 8.99
N ASN A 32 -2.87 -1.31 8.05
CA ASN A 32 -4.08 -0.48 7.99
C ASN A 32 -5.23 -1.14 7.21
N SER A 33 -5.16 -2.45 6.95
CA SER A 33 -6.19 -3.16 6.19
C SER A 33 -6.49 -4.55 6.75
N GLY A 34 -7.77 -4.91 6.81
CA GLY A 34 -8.25 -6.18 7.38
C GLY A 34 -8.35 -6.16 8.91
N HIS A 35 -8.65 -7.31 9.52
CA HIS A 35 -9.04 -7.39 10.93
C HIS A 35 -10.14 -6.38 11.29
N CYS A 36 -9.96 -5.53 12.31
CA CYS A 36 -10.97 -4.51 12.65
C CYS A 36 -10.99 -3.31 11.69
N GLN A 37 -10.11 -3.29 10.68
CA GLN A 37 -10.09 -2.29 9.60
C GLN A 37 -10.73 -2.87 8.33
N PRO A 38 -11.34 -2.03 7.48
CA PRO A 38 -11.77 -2.46 6.14
C PRO A 38 -10.60 -3.08 5.34
N PRO A 39 -10.88 -3.92 4.33
CA PRO A 39 -9.83 -4.61 3.57
C PRO A 39 -8.94 -3.69 2.73
N LEU A 40 -9.33 -2.42 2.55
CA LEU A 40 -8.55 -1.38 1.87
C LEU A 40 -8.31 -0.17 2.77
N ALA A 41 -7.05 0.21 2.92
CA ALA A 41 -6.61 1.31 3.76
C ALA A 41 -6.88 2.66 3.08
N LYS A 42 -7.24 3.71 3.86
CA LYS A 42 -7.25 5.08 3.30
C LYS A 42 -5.81 5.53 3.02
N LYS A 43 -5.55 6.10 1.86
CA LYS A 43 -4.22 6.63 1.48
C LYS A 43 -3.71 7.67 2.49
N SER A 44 -4.59 8.52 2.99
CA SER A 44 -4.26 9.50 4.04
C SER A 44 -3.85 8.84 5.36
N SER A 45 -4.52 7.75 5.77
CA SER A 45 -4.16 7.00 6.97
C SER A 45 -2.79 6.34 6.84
N VAL A 46 -2.49 5.73 5.69
CA VAL A 46 -1.17 5.13 5.41
C VAL A 46 -0.06 6.19 5.48
N ILE A 47 -0.27 7.35 4.87
CA ILE A 47 0.67 8.48 4.96
C ILE A 47 0.83 8.95 6.41
N GLY A 48 -0.26 9.04 7.17
CA GLY A 48 -0.24 9.38 8.59
C GLY A 48 0.57 8.40 9.44
N THR A 49 0.37 7.09 9.24
CA THR A 49 1.14 6.02 9.90
C THR A 49 2.62 6.15 9.59
N LEU A 50 2.99 6.33 8.32
CA LEU A 50 4.39 6.49 7.91
C LEU A 50 5.01 7.76 8.51
N HIS A 51 4.27 8.87 8.51
CA HIS A 51 4.72 10.10 9.13
C HIS A 51 5.00 9.91 10.63
N GLY A 52 4.07 9.30 11.37
CA GLY A 52 4.23 9.00 12.80
C GLY A 52 5.37 8.03 13.10
N ALA A 53 5.66 7.09 12.20
CA ALA A 53 6.78 6.14 12.32
C ALA A 53 8.16 6.74 11.96
N GLY A 54 8.27 8.07 11.80
CA GLY A 54 9.54 8.74 11.48
C GLY A 54 9.87 8.78 9.99
N TYR A 55 8.97 8.31 9.12
CA TYR A 55 9.08 8.48 7.67
C TYR A 55 8.52 9.82 7.17
N GLY A 56 8.15 10.74 8.07
CA GLY A 56 7.77 12.11 7.73
C GLY A 56 8.91 12.95 7.14
N ARG A 57 10.17 12.64 7.51
CA ARG A 57 11.39 13.32 7.03
C ARG A 57 11.66 13.14 5.52
N TYR A 58 10.95 12.21 4.88
CA TYR A 58 11.05 11.91 3.46
C TYR A 58 10.18 12.88 2.63
N GLY A 59 9.30 13.63 3.30
CA GLY A 59 8.38 14.54 2.63
C GLY A 59 7.26 13.79 1.90
N LEU A 60 6.14 14.47 1.71
CA LEU A 60 4.94 13.88 1.12
C LEU A 60 5.18 13.39 -0.32
N GLU A 61 6.07 14.05 -1.06
CA GLU A 61 6.34 13.68 -2.45
C GLU A 61 7.13 12.39 -2.59
N GLU A 62 8.08 12.08 -1.68
CA GLU A 62 8.78 10.79 -1.70
C GLU A 62 7.81 9.64 -1.37
N LEU A 63 6.91 9.84 -0.39
CA LEU A 63 5.88 8.85 -0.07
C LEU A 63 4.94 8.62 -1.26
N ARG A 64 4.51 9.69 -1.94
CA ARG A 64 3.70 9.56 -3.17
C ARG A 64 4.43 8.82 -4.28
N LYS A 65 5.73 9.07 -4.47
CA LYS A 65 6.56 8.33 -5.44
C LYS A 65 6.66 6.85 -5.08
N ALA A 66 6.86 6.52 -3.80
CA ALA A 66 6.89 5.15 -3.33
C ALA A 66 5.56 4.43 -3.58
N ILE A 67 4.42 5.10 -3.33
CA ILE A 67 3.09 4.54 -3.63
C ILE A 67 2.93 4.27 -5.13
N ARG A 68 3.28 5.24 -5.99
CA ARG A 68 3.21 5.03 -7.45
C ARG A 68 4.11 3.88 -7.91
N ALA A 69 5.31 3.76 -7.33
CA ALA A 69 6.22 2.66 -7.63
C ALA A 69 5.62 1.31 -7.22
N ALA A 70 5.05 1.22 -6.02
CA ALA A 70 4.41 0.00 -5.53
C ALA A 70 3.20 -0.42 -6.38
N CYS A 71 2.41 0.56 -6.85
CA CYS A 71 1.31 0.26 -7.78
C CYS A 71 1.81 -0.22 -9.14
N ARG A 72 2.86 0.41 -9.69
CA ARG A 72 3.46 0.01 -10.98
C ARG A 72 4.09 -1.38 -10.93
N ASN A 73 4.68 -1.74 -9.80
CA ASN A 73 5.29 -3.04 -9.59
C ASN A 73 4.25 -4.14 -9.33
N GLY A 74 2.97 -3.80 -9.20
CA GLY A 74 1.91 -4.76 -8.93
C GLY A 74 1.85 -5.24 -7.47
N ASP A 75 2.54 -4.58 -6.54
CA ASP A 75 2.48 -4.91 -5.11
C ASP A 75 1.25 -4.29 -4.43
N LEU A 76 0.83 -3.11 -4.89
CA LEU A 76 -0.35 -2.39 -4.43
C LEU A 76 -1.29 -2.05 -5.58
N PHE A 77 -2.53 -1.71 -5.26
CA PHE A 77 -3.44 -1.03 -6.18
C PHE A 77 -4.11 0.17 -5.49
N GLU A 78 -4.48 1.16 -6.31
CA GLU A 78 -5.26 2.33 -5.89
C GLU A 78 -6.68 2.23 -6.46
N VAL A 79 -7.68 2.57 -5.65
CA VAL A 79 -9.08 2.66 -6.07
C VAL A 79 -9.78 3.77 -5.28
N GLU A 80 -10.73 4.46 -5.88
CA GLU A 80 -11.56 5.46 -5.20
C GLU A 80 -12.78 4.79 -4.56
N ASP A 81 -13.13 5.17 -3.33
CA ASP A 81 -14.38 4.75 -2.70
C ASP A 81 -15.56 5.66 -3.08
N ASP A 82 -16.78 5.27 -2.70
CA ASP A 82 -18.01 6.03 -2.98
C ASP A 82 -18.02 7.46 -2.38
N GLU A 83 -17.08 7.75 -1.48
CA GLU A 83 -16.90 9.07 -0.86
C GLU A 83 -15.79 9.89 -1.55
N GLY A 84 -15.27 9.44 -2.69
CA GLY A 84 -14.22 10.11 -3.45
C GLY A 84 -12.83 9.99 -2.83
N ARG A 85 -12.61 9.04 -1.91
CA ARG A 85 -11.33 8.90 -1.20
C ARG A 85 -10.51 7.78 -1.80
N THR A 86 -9.24 8.08 -2.08
CA THR A 86 -8.30 7.05 -2.53
C THR A 86 -8.02 6.03 -1.41
N ARG A 87 -8.25 4.77 -1.76
CA ARG A 87 -7.93 3.58 -0.98
C ARG A 87 -6.73 2.85 -1.59
N LEU A 88 -5.96 2.19 -0.72
CA LEU A 88 -4.83 1.34 -1.06
C LEU A 88 -5.12 -0.08 -0.60
N GLY A 89 -4.89 -1.05 -1.48
CA GLY A 89 -4.94 -2.47 -1.15
C GLY A 89 -3.67 -3.19 -1.58
N ILE A 90 -3.36 -4.29 -0.90
CA ILE A 90 -2.34 -5.23 -1.38
C ILE A 90 -2.87 -5.89 -2.65
N ASN A 91 -2.09 -5.87 -3.73
CA ASN A 91 -2.51 -6.40 -5.02
C ASN A 91 -2.23 -7.91 -5.14
N ASP A 92 -2.76 -8.67 -4.17
CA ASP A 92 -2.64 -10.12 -4.08
C ASP A 92 -4.02 -10.69 -3.73
N ARG A 93 -4.51 -11.59 -4.59
CA ARG A 93 -5.84 -12.19 -4.47
C ARG A 93 -6.05 -12.92 -3.15
N TRP A 94 -5.05 -13.66 -2.68
CA TRP A 94 -5.16 -14.47 -1.47
C TRP A 94 -5.13 -13.60 -0.23
N LYS A 95 -4.24 -12.60 -0.19
CA LYS A 95 -4.20 -11.63 0.92
C LYS A 95 -5.46 -10.78 0.99
N LEU A 96 -6.04 -10.38 -0.14
CA LEU A 96 -7.31 -9.65 -0.13
C LEU A 96 -8.45 -10.49 0.44
N ARG A 97 -8.53 -11.78 0.09
CA ARG A 97 -9.51 -12.71 0.66
C ARG A 97 -9.35 -12.84 2.17
N GLU A 98 -8.12 -13.08 2.64
CA GLU A 98 -7.81 -13.16 4.06
C GLU A 98 -8.24 -11.88 4.80
N LYS A 99 -7.96 -10.70 4.25
CA LYS A 99 -8.36 -9.42 4.85
C LYS A 99 -9.87 -9.24 4.91
N ILE A 100 -10.62 -9.68 3.90
CA ILE A 100 -12.08 -9.66 3.91
C ILE A 100 -12.60 -10.61 4.99
N GLU A 101 -12.16 -11.87 4.99
CA GLU A 101 -12.62 -12.91 5.94
C GLU A 101 -12.33 -12.53 7.40
N THR A 102 -11.14 -12.00 7.65
CA THR A 102 -10.75 -11.52 8.99
C THR A 102 -11.53 -10.28 9.42
N ASN A 103 -11.98 -9.44 8.48
CA ASN A 103 -12.82 -8.28 8.79
C ASN A 103 -14.26 -8.68 9.10
N LEU A 104 -14.85 -9.53 8.27
CA LEU A 104 -16.21 -10.06 8.47
C LEU A 104 -16.37 -10.84 9.77
N SER A 105 -15.30 -11.49 10.25
CA SER A 105 -15.32 -12.23 11.52
C SER A 105 -15.11 -11.37 12.77
N ARG A 106 -14.77 -10.08 12.62
CA ARG A 106 -14.38 -9.20 13.75
C ARG A 106 -15.22 -7.94 13.88
N VAL A 107 -16.03 -7.61 12.87
CA VAL A 107 -16.81 -6.37 12.82
C VAL A 107 -18.26 -6.73 12.54
N ASP A 108 -19.16 -6.29 13.41
CA ASP A 108 -20.60 -6.57 13.31
C ASP A 108 -21.24 -5.89 12.09
N GLU A 109 -20.78 -4.67 11.76
CA GLU A 109 -21.25 -3.88 10.61
C GLU A 109 -20.07 -3.50 9.69
N PRO A 110 -19.61 -4.45 8.86
CA PRO A 110 -18.47 -4.21 7.98
C PRO A 110 -18.82 -3.26 6.82
N ARG A 111 -17.81 -2.50 6.36
CA ARG A 111 -17.93 -1.56 5.22
C ARG A 111 -18.13 -2.33 3.90
N ALA A 112 -19.39 -2.61 3.56
CA ALA A 112 -19.77 -3.38 2.37
C ALA A 112 -19.25 -2.77 1.06
N ASP A 113 -19.22 -1.44 0.96
CA ASP A 113 -18.66 -0.70 -0.18
C ASP A 113 -17.17 -1.02 -0.40
N VAL A 114 -16.36 -0.95 0.66
CA VAL A 114 -14.91 -1.21 0.58
C VAL A 114 -14.63 -2.69 0.33
N ILE A 115 -15.45 -3.59 0.89
CA ILE A 115 -15.39 -5.02 0.61
C ILE A 115 -15.74 -5.30 -0.87
N GLY A 116 -16.72 -4.59 -1.42
CA GLY A 116 -17.09 -4.65 -2.83
C GLY A 116 -15.90 -4.34 -3.74
N LEU A 117 -15.19 -3.24 -3.46
CA LEU A 117 -13.98 -2.85 -4.21
C LEU A 117 -12.87 -3.92 -4.13
N ALA A 118 -12.64 -4.49 -2.95
CA ALA A 118 -11.66 -5.56 -2.77
C ALA A 118 -12.04 -6.84 -3.54
N ASN A 119 -13.33 -7.21 -3.52
CA ASN A 119 -13.84 -8.35 -4.30
C ASN A 119 -13.76 -8.13 -5.80
N GLN A 120 -14.02 -6.92 -6.29
CA GLN A 120 -13.85 -6.56 -7.69
C GLN A 120 -12.38 -6.73 -8.12
N ARG A 121 -11.43 -6.29 -7.28
CA ARG A 121 -10.01 -6.50 -7.58
C ARG A 121 -9.64 -7.99 -7.60
N ILE A 122 -10.16 -8.79 -6.66
CA ILE A 122 -10.00 -10.25 -6.68
C ILE A 122 -10.51 -10.86 -8.00
N GLN A 123 -11.64 -10.39 -8.54
CA GLN A 123 -12.15 -10.88 -9.82
C GLN A 123 -11.23 -10.53 -10.98
N GLN A 124 -10.70 -9.31 -11.02
CA GLN A 124 -9.74 -8.89 -12.05
C GLN A 124 -8.47 -9.76 -12.02
N LEU A 125 -7.90 -9.98 -10.84
CA LEU A 125 -6.71 -10.81 -10.68
C LEU A 125 -6.92 -12.29 -11.06
N ARG A 126 -8.17 -12.77 -11.13
CA ARG A 126 -8.48 -14.12 -11.65
C ARG A 126 -8.46 -14.17 -13.17
N GLY A 127 -8.91 -13.11 -13.82
CA GLY A 127 -8.91 -13.03 -15.28
C GLY A 127 -7.50 -12.94 -15.85
N ASP A 128 -6.58 -12.33 -15.09
CA ASP A 128 -5.16 -12.21 -15.46
C ASP A 128 -4.39 -13.55 -15.29
N ASP A 129 -4.92 -14.53 -14.55
CA ASP A 129 -4.29 -15.85 -14.34
C ASP A 129 -4.55 -16.84 -15.51
N ASP A 130 -5.50 -16.53 -16.40
CA ASP A 130 -5.99 -17.41 -17.47
C ASP A 130 -5.42 -17.06 -18.89
N GLU A 131 -4.45 -16.15 -18.99
CA GLU A 131 -3.69 -15.80 -20.21
C GLU A 131 -2.22 -16.30 -20.17
#